data_AF-A0A651HMW8-F1
#
_entry.id   AF-A0A651HMW8-F1
#
_cell.length_a   1.000
_cell.length_b   1.000
_cell.length_c   1.000
_cell.angle_alpha   90.00
_cell.angle_beta   90.00
_cell.angle_gamma   90.00
#
_symmetry.space_group_name_H-M   'P 1'
#
loop_
_entity.id
_entity.type
_entity.pdbx_description
1 polymer ?
#
loop_
_entity_poly.entity_id
_entity_poly.type
_entity_poly.pdbx_seq_one_letter_code
_entity_poly.pdbx_strand_id
1 'polypeptide(L)'
;MTVYLMVPERRSGGRNVGIGDGARDARFLAEVELRRDENNGLTEKPVQVARKNLRLMLEGENREGMTGLPVARVLRGPAGKLELDPRFVPPLLDLGASEYLMALARRLLELLTARSSALGSGRRERAGGLADFGASNVANFWLLYTINTALPRFRHLFEVRRGHPERFFQAMLELAGSLATFSRSITPADFPSYDHLEPGPVFTKLDEQIRQLLETVVPVHHVTLPLRPTGGAVHATALDREEYLRATQLFLGLLCSGDVGTILRRAPQLLKVGAADRVSHLVRQALPGMPLRHVPEPPEAVPVRTGRHYFALERGGEEWDAVRRARNLSVYVPSDFQDASLELVLILPEAIQSR
;
A
#
# COMPACT_ATOMS: atom_id res chain seq x y z
N MET A 1 10.67 13.15 29.21
CA MET A 1 10.91 12.49 30.51
C MET A 1 10.00 11.28 30.60
N THR A 2 10.56 10.10 30.84
CA THR A 2 9.80 8.84 30.97
C THR A 2 9.31 8.64 32.41
N VAL A 3 8.10 8.10 32.56
CA VAL A 3 7.48 7.74 33.84
C VAL A 3 7.38 6.23 33.92
N TYR A 4 7.77 5.67 35.06
CA TYR A 4 7.79 4.24 35.31
C TYR A 4 6.82 3.86 36.42
N LEU A 5 6.12 2.75 36.26
CA LEU A 5 5.40 2.07 37.34
C LEU A 5 6.33 1.04 37.96
N MET A 6 6.69 1.28 39.22
CA MET A 6 7.69 0.52 39.96
C MET A 6 7.07 -0.22 41.14
N VAL A 7 7.70 -1.31 41.54
CA VAL A 7 7.39 -2.07 42.76
C VAL A 7 8.69 -2.62 43.35
N PRO A 8 8.86 -2.65 44.69
CA PRO A 8 10.04 -3.25 45.30
C PRO A 8 10.22 -4.71 44.87
N GLU A 9 11.47 -5.10 44.62
CA GLU A 9 11.81 -6.47 44.27
C GLU A 9 11.40 -7.46 45.35
N ARG A 10 11.02 -8.66 44.91
CA ARG A 10 10.71 -9.74 45.84
C ARG A 10 12.03 -10.24 46.44
N ARG A 11 12.16 -10.14 47.76
CA ARG A 11 13.36 -10.61 48.50
C ARG A 11 13.14 -12.05 48.95
N SER A 12 13.89 -13.00 48.41
CA SER A 12 13.84 -14.40 48.90
C SER A 12 14.39 -14.48 50.32
N GLY A 13 13.69 -15.17 51.23
CA GLY A 13 14.06 -15.23 52.66
C GLY A 13 13.95 -13.91 53.43
N GLY A 14 13.54 -12.82 52.77
CA GLY A 14 13.43 -11.48 53.35
C GLY A 14 11.98 -11.05 53.64
N ARG A 15 11.84 -9.91 54.31
CA ARG A 15 10.54 -9.28 54.57
C ARG A 15 9.97 -8.69 53.29
N ASN A 16 8.82 -9.21 52.85
CA ASN A 16 8.12 -8.72 51.65
C ASN A 16 6.82 -7.95 51.97
N VAL A 17 6.35 -7.98 53.22
CA VAL A 17 5.14 -7.29 53.69
C VAL A 17 5.53 -6.25 54.75
N GLY A 18 5.22 -4.99 54.45
CA GLY A 18 5.38 -3.84 55.32
C GLY A 18 4.20 -3.72 56.28
N ILE A 19 4.50 -3.44 57.55
CA ILE A 19 3.53 -3.15 58.61
C ILE A 19 4.07 -1.89 59.31
N GLY A 20 3.23 -0.86 59.48
CA GLY A 20 3.63 0.43 60.07
C GLY A 20 4.65 1.21 59.22
N ASP A 21 5.45 2.07 59.86
CA ASP A 21 6.40 2.99 59.17
C ASP A 21 7.57 2.30 58.46
N GLY A 22 7.88 1.04 58.79
CA GLY A 22 8.89 0.20 58.10
C GLY A 22 8.43 -0.33 56.72
N ALA A 23 7.35 0.23 56.18
CA ALA A 23 6.65 -0.21 54.98
C ALA A 23 7.30 0.23 53.65
N ARG A 24 8.23 1.20 53.68
CA ARG A 24 8.68 1.87 52.44
C ARG A 24 9.40 0.95 51.45
N ASP A 25 10.09 -0.09 51.89
CA ASP A 25 10.86 -0.94 50.95
C ASP A 25 10.27 -2.34 50.75
N ALA A 26 9.10 -2.59 51.35
CA ALA A 26 8.41 -3.86 51.21
C ALA A 26 7.57 -3.89 49.92
N ARG A 27 7.62 -5.01 49.20
CA ARG A 27 6.85 -5.23 47.97
C ARG A 27 5.33 -5.09 48.18
N PHE A 28 4.85 -5.46 49.37
CA PHE A 28 3.47 -5.37 49.77
C PHE A 28 3.29 -4.55 51.06
N LEU A 29 2.13 -3.94 51.21
CA LEU A 29 1.67 -3.27 52.43
C LEU A 29 0.54 -4.07 53.06
N ALA A 30 0.61 -4.30 54.36
CA ALA A 30 -0.47 -4.92 55.11
C ALA A 30 -1.60 -3.91 55.31
N GLU A 31 -2.80 -4.28 54.88
CA GLU A 31 -4.03 -3.53 55.10
C GLU A 31 -5.05 -4.45 55.76
N VAL A 32 -5.82 -3.94 56.72
CA VAL A 32 -6.94 -4.70 57.29
C VAL A 32 -8.20 -4.35 56.52
N GLU A 33 -8.78 -5.33 55.86
CA GLU A 33 -10.04 -5.18 55.13
C GLU A 33 -11.13 -5.98 55.84
N LEU A 34 -12.28 -5.34 56.12
CA LEU A 34 -13.45 -6.03 56.62
C LEU A 34 -14.09 -6.81 55.45
N ARG A 35 -14.14 -8.14 55.58
CA ARG A 35 -14.73 -9.02 54.56
C ARG A 35 -15.92 -9.77 55.14
N ARG A 36 -17.01 -9.82 54.38
CA ARG A 36 -18.17 -10.67 54.68
C ARG A 36 -17.87 -12.12 54.31
N ASP A 37 -18.41 -13.03 55.11
CA ASP A 37 -18.46 -14.44 54.75
C ASP A 37 -19.40 -14.64 53.54
N GLU A 38 -18.92 -15.28 52.47
CA GLU A 38 -19.72 -15.53 51.26
C GLU A 38 -20.78 -16.64 51.45
N ASN A 39 -20.73 -17.41 52.54
CA ASN A 39 -21.71 -18.47 52.81
C ASN A 39 -23.03 -17.94 53.36
N ASN A 40 -23.00 -16.89 54.20
CA ASN A 40 -24.20 -16.32 54.82
C ASN A 40 -24.33 -14.80 54.68
N GLY A 41 -23.24 -14.07 54.39
CA GLY A 41 -23.25 -12.61 54.19
C GLY A 41 -23.56 -11.76 55.42
N LEU A 42 -23.72 -12.37 56.61
CA LEU A 42 -24.26 -11.69 57.79
C LEU A 42 -23.19 -11.07 58.70
N THR A 43 -21.96 -11.58 58.68
CA THR A 43 -20.88 -11.12 59.57
C THR A 43 -19.67 -10.64 58.79
N GLU A 44 -19.20 -9.43 59.11
CA GLU A 44 -17.92 -8.91 58.65
C GLU A 44 -16.81 -9.30 59.63
N LYS A 45 -15.68 -9.79 59.10
CA LYS A 45 -14.49 -10.08 59.88
C LYS A 45 -13.28 -9.33 59.33
N PRO A 46 -12.38 -8.82 60.19
CA PRO A 46 -11.14 -8.22 59.76
C PRO A 46 -10.22 -9.29 59.16
N VAL A 47 -9.80 -9.09 57.92
CA VAL A 47 -8.82 -9.92 57.23
C VAL A 47 -7.65 -9.05 56.83
N GLN A 48 -6.44 -9.48 57.20
CA GLN A 48 -5.24 -8.77 56.78
C GLN A 48 -4.88 -9.19 55.34
N VAL A 49 -4.86 -8.22 54.44
CA VAL A 49 -4.56 -8.39 53.01
C VAL A 49 -3.24 -7.71 52.66
N ALA A 50 -2.56 -8.23 51.63
CA ALA A 50 -1.30 -7.69 51.12
C ALA A 50 -1.57 -6.85 49.85
N ARG A 51 -1.54 -5.51 49.96
CA ARG A 51 -1.64 -4.61 48.80
C ARG A 51 -0.28 -4.40 48.14
N LYS A 52 -0.22 -4.35 46.82
CA LYS A 52 1.03 -4.05 46.10
C LYS A 52 1.48 -2.61 46.40
N ASN A 53 2.73 -2.43 46.80
CA ASN A 53 3.35 -1.11 47.01
C ASN A 53 3.84 -0.54 45.67
N LEU A 54 2.89 -0.16 44.79
CA LEU A 54 3.20 0.41 43.48
C LEU A 54 3.53 1.90 43.60
N ARG A 55 4.51 2.36 42.81
CA ARG A 55 4.98 3.76 42.81
C ARG A 55 5.17 4.24 41.39
N LEU A 56 4.86 5.50 41.15
CA LEU A 56 5.32 6.19 39.95
C LEU A 56 6.68 6.80 40.25
N MET A 57 7.64 6.54 39.37
CA MET A 57 8.99 7.10 39.45
C MET A 57 9.36 7.75 38.12
N LEU A 58 10.10 8.85 38.20
CA LEU A 58 10.56 9.59 37.04
C LEU A 58 11.91 9.06 36.55
N GLU A 59 12.14 9.25 35.26
CA GLU A 59 13.47 9.09 34.67
C GLU A 59 14.49 9.95 35.41
N GLY A 60 15.56 9.30 35.92
CA GLY A 60 16.61 9.94 36.71
C GLY A 60 16.53 9.68 38.22
N GLU A 61 15.42 9.17 38.74
CA GLU A 61 15.32 8.77 40.16
C GLU A 61 16.06 7.44 40.41
N ASN A 62 16.55 7.24 41.65
CA ASN A 62 17.19 5.97 42.04
C ASN A 62 16.14 4.85 42.10
N ARG A 63 16.30 3.84 41.24
CA ARG A 63 15.40 2.69 41.08
C ARG A 63 16.00 1.37 41.59
N GLU A 64 17.12 1.44 42.33
CA GLU A 64 17.79 0.25 42.86
C GLU A 64 16.87 -0.57 43.76
N GLY A 65 16.88 -1.90 43.59
CA GLY A 65 16.00 -2.81 44.34
C GLY A 65 14.51 -2.72 43.97
N MET A 66 14.17 -2.08 42.84
CA MET A 66 12.81 -1.97 42.30
C MET A 66 12.74 -2.60 40.91
N THR A 67 11.65 -3.30 40.63
CA THR A 67 11.31 -3.72 39.27
C THR A 67 10.18 -2.84 38.75
N GLY A 68 10.21 -2.47 37.49
CA GLY A 68 9.10 -1.74 36.89
C GLY A 68 9.16 -1.66 35.39
N LEU A 69 8.15 -0.99 34.84
CA LEU A 69 7.93 -0.85 33.41
C LEU A 69 7.56 0.59 33.08
N PRO A 70 7.99 1.11 31.93
CA PRO A 70 7.62 2.46 31.52
C PRO A 70 6.12 2.49 31.20
N VAL A 71 5.41 3.51 31.69
CA VAL A 71 3.95 3.64 31.55
C VAL A 71 3.52 4.90 30.82
N ALA A 72 4.37 5.92 30.78
CA ALA A 72 4.10 7.15 30.06
C ALA A 72 5.40 7.88 29.71
N ARG A 73 5.32 8.78 28.74
CA ARG A 73 6.36 9.77 28.46
C ARG A 73 5.74 11.16 28.48
N VAL A 74 6.37 12.07 29.20
CA VAL A 74 5.94 13.46 29.34
C VAL A 74 6.81 14.34 28.46
N LEU A 75 6.15 15.18 27.67
CA LEU A 75 6.70 16.22 26.82
C LEU A 75 6.37 17.59 27.41
N ARG A 76 7.17 18.59 27.03
CA ARG A 76 6.89 19.99 27.34
C ARG A 76 6.26 20.63 26.11
N GLY A 77 4.98 20.96 26.21
CA GLY A 77 4.19 21.57 25.14
C GLY A 77 4.52 23.05 24.90
N PRO A 78 3.97 23.63 23.83
CA PRO A 78 4.05 25.06 23.56
C PRO A 78 3.36 25.82 24.71
N ALA A 79 4.05 26.81 25.30
CA ALA A 79 3.71 27.48 26.57
C ALA A 79 4.10 26.75 27.87
N GLY A 80 4.90 25.67 27.80
CA GLY A 80 5.52 25.06 28.98
C GLY A 80 4.61 24.13 29.79
N LYS A 81 3.39 23.85 29.30
CA LYS A 81 2.51 22.83 29.88
C LYS A 81 3.12 21.44 29.70
N LEU A 82 2.90 20.55 30.67
CA LEU A 82 3.30 19.16 30.56
C LEU A 82 2.19 18.37 29.86
N GLU A 83 2.53 17.64 28.81
CA GLU A 83 1.61 16.83 28.02
C GLU A 83 2.15 15.41 27.89
N LEU A 84 1.26 14.43 27.78
CA LEU A 84 1.65 13.05 27.50
C LEU A 84 2.01 12.92 26.01
N ASP A 85 3.08 12.18 25.73
CA ASP A 85 3.46 11.83 24.36
C ASP A 85 2.44 10.86 23.76
N PRO A 86 1.63 11.28 22.75
CA PRO A 86 0.62 10.42 22.15
C PRO A 86 1.23 9.28 21.32
N ARG A 87 2.53 9.34 21.01
CA ARG A 87 3.26 8.31 20.26
C ARG A 87 3.98 7.33 21.18
N PHE A 88 3.99 7.57 22.49
CA PHE A 88 4.60 6.65 23.43
C PHE A 88 3.77 5.36 23.53
N VAL A 89 4.46 4.23 23.43
CA VAL A 89 3.87 2.90 23.56
C VAL A 89 4.61 2.16 24.68
N PRO A 90 3.95 1.84 25.80
CA PRO A 90 4.56 1.03 26.85
C PRO A 90 4.65 -0.45 26.41
N PRO A 91 5.36 -1.32 27.14
CA PRO A 91 5.28 -2.76 26.96
C PRO A 91 3.83 -3.24 27.13
N LEU A 92 3.23 -3.78 26.06
CA LEU A 92 1.80 -4.15 26.06
C LEU A 92 1.62 -5.66 26.11
N LEU A 93 0.73 -6.13 26.98
CA LEU A 93 0.22 -7.50 26.87
C LEU A 93 -0.93 -7.61 25.85
N ASP A 94 -1.57 -6.49 25.56
CA ASP A 94 -2.72 -6.41 24.68
C ASP A 94 -2.55 -5.22 23.70
N LEU A 95 -2.63 -5.50 22.39
CA LEU A 95 -2.55 -4.49 21.34
C LEU A 95 -3.56 -3.36 21.53
N GLY A 96 -4.77 -3.68 22.01
CA GLY A 96 -5.86 -2.72 22.22
C GLY A 96 -5.58 -1.70 23.32
N ALA A 97 -4.56 -1.92 24.17
CA ALA A 97 -4.17 -0.99 25.21
C ALA A 97 -3.41 0.25 24.69
N SER A 98 -2.99 0.27 23.42
CA SER A 98 -2.35 1.44 22.81
C SER A 98 -3.18 1.99 21.65
N GLU A 99 -3.71 3.19 21.83
CA GLU A 99 -4.42 3.91 20.77
C GLU A 99 -3.52 4.18 19.56
N TYR A 100 -2.23 4.46 19.79
CA TYR A 100 -1.27 4.68 18.73
C TYR A 100 -1.10 3.45 17.83
N LEU A 101 -0.86 2.27 18.42
CA LEU A 101 -0.75 1.03 17.63
C LEU A 101 -2.06 0.67 16.94
N MET A 102 -3.20 0.89 17.59
CA MET A 102 -4.52 0.70 16.97
C MET A 102 -4.74 1.64 15.78
N ALA A 103 -4.25 2.89 15.84
CA ALA A 103 -4.29 3.82 14.72
C ALA A 103 -3.39 3.38 13.56
N LEU A 104 -2.19 2.84 13.84
CA LEU A 104 -1.34 2.22 12.82
C LEU A 104 -2.05 1.05 12.14
N ALA A 105 -2.63 0.14 12.93
CA ALA A 105 -3.36 -1.01 12.41
C ALA A 105 -4.55 -0.62 11.52
N ARG A 106 -5.32 0.38 11.95
CA ARG A 106 -6.43 0.93 11.15
C ARG A 106 -5.94 1.48 9.81
N ARG A 107 -4.91 2.34 9.84
CA ARG A 107 -4.38 2.96 8.61
C ARG A 107 -3.85 1.90 7.64
N LEU A 108 -3.13 0.90 8.14
CA LEU A 108 -2.61 -0.18 7.32
C LEU A 108 -3.74 -0.99 6.69
N LEU A 109 -4.82 -1.27 7.43
CA LEU A 109 -6.01 -1.94 6.90
C LEU A 109 -6.70 -1.12 5.80
N GLU A 110 -6.83 0.20 6.01
CA GLU A 110 -7.41 1.12 5.02
C GLU A 110 -6.57 1.14 3.72
N LEU A 111 -5.23 1.21 3.85
CA LEU A 111 -4.30 1.16 2.72
C LEU A 111 -4.38 -0.16 1.96
N LEU A 112 -4.33 -1.30 2.65
CA LEU A 112 -4.44 -2.62 2.04
C LEU A 112 -5.78 -2.79 1.32
N THR A 113 -6.88 -2.30 1.90
CA THR A 113 -8.21 -2.35 1.28
C THR A 113 -8.23 -1.53 0.00
N ALA A 114 -7.75 -0.29 0.04
CA ALA A 114 -7.70 0.59 -1.13
C ALA A 114 -6.85 -0.01 -2.26
N ARG A 115 -5.67 -0.59 -1.92
CA ARG A 115 -4.80 -1.23 -2.90
C ARG A 115 -5.40 -2.50 -3.49
N SER A 116 -6.06 -3.34 -2.68
CA SER A 116 -6.78 -4.52 -3.15
C SER A 116 -7.87 -4.14 -4.16
N SER A 117 -8.68 -3.11 -3.87
CA SER A 117 -9.71 -2.63 -4.79
C SER A 117 -9.13 -2.07 -6.10
N ALA A 118 -8.08 -1.26 -6.02
CA ALA A 118 -7.44 -0.67 -7.20
C ALA A 118 -6.88 -1.77 -8.13
N LEU A 119 -6.14 -2.74 -7.58
CA LEU A 119 -5.58 -3.85 -8.36
C LEU A 119 -6.67 -4.83 -8.84
N GLY A 120 -7.74 -5.02 -8.07
CA GLY A 120 -8.88 -5.86 -8.40
C GLY A 120 -9.70 -5.34 -9.58
N SER A 121 -9.91 -4.01 -9.67
CA SER A 121 -10.63 -3.38 -10.80
C SER A 121 -9.94 -3.53 -12.16
N GLY A 122 -8.64 -3.88 -12.17
CA GLY A 122 -7.88 -4.20 -13.38
C GLY A 122 -8.15 -5.59 -13.95
N ARG A 123 -8.92 -6.46 -13.26
CA ARG A 123 -9.38 -7.74 -13.81
C ARG A 123 -10.33 -7.48 -14.96
N ARG A 124 -9.90 -7.75 -16.19
CA ARG A 124 -10.83 -7.90 -17.31
C ARG A 124 -11.65 -9.17 -17.08
N GLU A 125 -12.91 -9.01 -16.70
CA GLU A 125 -13.88 -10.09 -16.76
C GLU A 125 -14.14 -10.44 -18.23
N ARG A 126 -13.65 -11.62 -18.67
CA ARG A 126 -14.24 -12.28 -19.82
C ARG A 126 -15.41 -13.14 -19.34
N ALA A 127 -16.43 -13.24 -20.20
CA ALA A 127 -17.55 -14.16 -20.04
C ALA A 127 -17.02 -15.59 -19.79
N GLY A 128 -17.11 -16.06 -18.54
CA GLY A 128 -16.56 -17.35 -18.11
C GLY A 128 -16.05 -17.42 -16.67
N GLY A 129 -15.93 -16.29 -15.96
CA GLY A 129 -15.66 -16.26 -14.51
C GLY A 129 -14.22 -16.56 -14.07
N LEU A 130 -13.31 -16.92 -14.99
CA LEU A 130 -11.88 -17.07 -14.73
C LEU A 130 -11.14 -15.76 -15.05
N ALA A 131 -10.35 -15.30 -14.08
CA ALA A 131 -9.52 -14.11 -14.23
C ALA A 131 -8.27 -14.43 -15.06
N ASP A 132 -8.14 -13.81 -16.23
CA ASP A 132 -6.99 -13.95 -17.12
C ASP A 132 -5.93 -12.89 -16.75
N PHE A 133 -4.83 -13.32 -16.13
CA PHE A 133 -3.65 -12.50 -15.96
C PHE A 133 -2.67 -12.86 -17.07
N GLY A 134 -2.67 -12.07 -18.16
CA GLY A 134 -1.65 -12.22 -19.21
C GLY A 134 -0.24 -12.08 -18.66
N ALA A 135 0.76 -12.62 -19.35
CA ALA A 135 2.16 -12.64 -18.93
C ALA A 135 2.73 -11.24 -18.58
N SER A 136 2.19 -10.17 -19.15
CA SER A 136 2.53 -8.77 -18.86
C SER A 136 1.98 -8.24 -17.53
N ASN A 137 1.16 -9.00 -16.80
CA ASN A 137 0.48 -8.58 -15.57
C ASN A 137 0.82 -9.44 -14.33
N VAL A 138 1.87 -10.26 -14.42
CA VAL A 138 2.27 -11.21 -13.36
C VAL A 138 2.68 -10.50 -12.07
N ALA A 139 3.34 -9.35 -12.15
CA ALA A 139 3.72 -8.56 -10.98
C ALA A 139 2.49 -8.06 -10.21
N ASN A 140 1.49 -7.51 -10.91
CA ASN A 140 0.23 -7.07 -10.29
C ASN A 140 -0.57 -8.23 -9.72
N PHE A 141 -0.55 -9.41 -10.37
CA PHE A 141 -1.14 -10.62 -9.82
C PHE A 141 -0.50 -10.99 -8.48
N TRP A 142 0.83 -11.07 -8.42
CA TRP A 142 1.53 -11.41 -7.18
C TRP A 142 1.31 -10.36 -6.09
N LEU A 143 1.33 -9.07 -6.44
CA LEU A 143 1.01 -8.00 -5.48
C LEU A 143 -0.41 -8.14 -4.94
N LEU A 144 -1.40 -8.35 -5.81
CA LEU A 144 -2.79 -8.56 -5.41
C LEU A 144 -2.94 -9.81 -4.55
N TYR A 145 -2.26 -10.91 -4.90
CA TYR A 145 -2.22 -12.14 -4.12
C TYR A 145 -1.65 -11.89 -2.73
N THR A 146 -0.51 -11.22 -2.61
CA THR A 146 0.12 -10.85 -1.33
C THR A 146 -0.82 -10.01 -0.48
N ILE A 147 -1.42 -8.97 -1.05
CA ILE A 147 -2.34 -8.08 -0.32
C ILE A 147 -3.59 -8.85 0.13
N ASN A 148 -4.23 -9.62 -0.75
CA ASN A 148 -5.45 -10.36 -0.43
C ASN A 148 -5.21 -11.49 0.59
N THR A 149 -3.99 -12.04 0.64
CA THR A 149 -3.59 -13.03 1.65
C THR A 149 -3.40 -12.37 3.02
N ALA A 150 -2.78 -11.19 3.06
CA ALA A 150 -2.53 -10.46 4.29
C ALA A 150 -3.80 -9.79 4.87
N LEU A 151 -4.63 -9.18 4.02
CA LEU A 151 -5.79 -8.36 4.40
C LEU A 151 -6.71 -9.00 5.46
N PRO A 152 -7.20 -10.26 5.32
CA PRO A 152 -8.08 -10.86 6.32
C PRO A 152 -7.40 -11.06 7.67
N ARG A 153 -6.10 -11.36 7.70
CA ARG A 153 -5.33 -11.48 8.95
C ARG A 153 -5.21 -10.13 9.67
N PHE A 154 -4.88 -9.07 8.93
CA PHE A 154 -4.84 -7.72 9.48
C PHE A 154 -6.21 -7.26 9.99
N ARG A 155 -7.28 -7.53 9.23
CA ARG A 155 -8.66 -7.24 9.65
C ARG A 155 -9.00 -7.94 10.97
N HIS A 156 -8.73 -9.23 11.06
CA HIS A 156 -9.01 -10.01 12.28
C HIS A 156 -8.25 -9.46 13.50
N LEU A 157 -6.94 -9.21 13.37
CA LEU A 157 -6.12 -8.67 14.46
C LEU A 157 -6.62 -7.29 14.93
N PHE A 158 -7.05 -6.45 14.00
CA PHE A 158 -7.61 -5.12 14.31
C PHE A 158 -9.00 -5.22 14.98
N GLU A 159 -9.89 -6.10 14.51
CA GLU A 159 -11.26 -6.23 15.03
C GLU A 159 -11.31 -6.89 16.41
N VAL A 160 -10.43 -7.86 16.66
CA VAL A 160 -10.35 -8.54 17.96
C VAL A 160 -9.94 -7.56 19.06
N ARG A 161 -9.12 -6.54 18.74
CA ARG A 161 -8.60 -5.51 19.67
C ARG A 161 -8.00 -6.11 20.94
N ARG A 162 -7.49 -7.34 20.83
CA ARG A 162 -6.96 -8.14 21.92
C ARG A 162 -5.73 -8.93 21.49
N GLY A 163 -4.93 -9.29 22.47
CA GLY A 163 -3.81 -10.21 22.31
C GLY A 163 -2.47 -9.51 22.15
N HIS A 164 -1.41 -10.30 22.28
CA HIS A 164 -0.05 -9.79 22.40
C HIS A 164 0.42 -9.07 21.12
N PRO A 165 1.03 -7.87 21.22
CA PRO A 165 1.43 -7.05 20.06
C PRO A 165 2.44 -7.73 19.13
N GLU A 166 3.27 -8.65 19.63
CA GLU A 166 4.22 -9.41 18.79
C GLU A 166 3.54 -10.15 17.64
N ARG A 167 2.31 -10.65 17.83
CA ARG A 167 1.55 -11.29 16.73
C ARG A 167 1.20 -10.33 15.60
N PHE A 168 0.91 -9.08 15.96
CA PHE A 168 0.66 -8.01 14.99
C PHE A 168 1.96 -7.59 14.30
N PHE A 169 3.06 -7.47 15.05
CA PHE A 169 4.39 -7.19 14.50
C PHE A 169 4.85 -8.26 13.51
N GLN A 170 4.65 -9.54 13.84
CA GLN A 170 4.96 -10.66 12.98
C GLN A 170 4.16 -10.60 11.66
N ALA A 171 2.86 -10.30 11.73
CA ALA A 171 2.04 -10.12 10.54
C ALA A 171 2.54 -8.96 9.65
N MET A 172 2.99 -7.86 10.27
CA MET A 172 3.63 -6.74 9.57
C MET A 172 4.93 -7.16 8.89
N LEU A 173 5.80 -7.93 9.56
CA LEU A 173 7.04 -8.43 8.98
C LEU A 173 6.80 -9.36 7.78
N GLU A 174 5.82 -10.27 7.88
CA GLU A 174 5.47 -11.18 6.78
C GLU A 174 4.98 -10.42 5.54
N LEU A 175 4.12 -9.41 5.74
CA LEU A 175 3.68 -8.52 4.67
C LEU A 175 4.85 -7.73 4.09
N ALA A 176 5.67 -7.10 4.94
CA ALA A 176 6.83 -6.30 4.52
C ALA A 176 7.82 -7.14 3.70
N GLY A 177 8.14 -8.36 4.17
CA GLY A 177 9.04 -9.29 3.47
C GLY A 177 8.50 -9.70 2.11
N SER A 178 7.19 -9.96 2.01
CA SER A 178 6.55 -10.27 0.73
C SER A 178 6.60 -9.06 -0.22
N LEU A 179 6.36 -7.84 0.28
CA LEU A 179 6.39 -6.62 -0.53
C LEU A 179 7.81 -6.20 -0.94
N ALA A 180 8.82 -6.52 -0.13
CA ALA A 180 10.22 -6.22 -0.45
C ALA A 180 10.70 -6.94 -1.72
N THR A 181 10.03 -8.03 -2.14
CA THR A 181 10.30 -8.70 -3.43
C THR A 181 10.13 -7.78 -4.63
N PHE A 182 9.32 -6.72 -4.51
CA PHE A 182 9.08 -5.74 -5.57
C PHE A 182 9.92 -4.46 -5.43
N SER A 183 10.74 -4.36 -4.37
CA SER A 183 11.52 -3.15 -4.10
C SER A 183 12.97 -3.33 -4.54
N ARG A 184 13.54 -2.26 -5.08
CA ARG A 184 14.99 -2.14 -5.33
C ARG A 184 15.75 -1.46 -4.19
N SER A 185 15.03 -0.85 -3.24
CA SER A 185 15.60 0.04 -2.22
C SER A 185 15.47 -0.49 -0.79
N ILE A 186 14.47 -1.31 -0.52
CA ILE A 186 14.20 -1.88 0.80
C ILE A 186 14.32 -3.39 0.66
N THR A 187 15.15 -3.98 1.51
CA THR A 187 15.38 -5.42 1.60
C THR A 187 14.91 -5.96 2.95
N PRO A 188 14.68 -7.27 3.09
CA PRO A 188 14.31 -7.86 4.37
C PRO A 188 15.30 -7.61 5.52
N ALA A 189 16.56 -7.32 5.22
CA ALA A 189 17.58 -6.99 6.23
C ALA A 189 17.37 -5.61 6.88
N ASP A 190 16.58 -4.73 6.26
CA ASP A 190 16.34 -3.37 6.73
C ASP A 190 15.24 -3.27 7.80
N PHE A 191 14.49 -4.37 8.02
CA PHE A 191 13.36 -4.40 8.95
C PHE A 191 13.82 -4.42 10.41
N PRO A 192 13.13 -3.67 11.29
CA PRO A 192 13.47 -3.64 12.71
C PRO A 192 13.23 -5.01 13.38
N SER A 193 14.09 -5.35 14.35
CA SER A 193 13.81 -6.44 15.29
C SER A 193 12.79 -5.99 16.32
N TYR A 194 11.96 -6.92 16.80
CA TYR A 194 10.97 -6.62 17.82
C TYR A 194 11.63 -6.33 19.18
N ASP A 195 11.41 -5.14 19.71
CA ASP A 195 11.78 -4.77 21.09
C ASP A 195 10.50 -4.57 21.90
N HIS A 196 10.27 -5.44 22.88
CA HIS A 196 9.10 -5.37 23.73
C HIS A 196 9.16 -4.26 24.79
N LEU A 197 10.37 -3.80 25.16
CA LEU A 197 10.55 -2.74 26.12
C LEU A 197 10.32 -1.36 25.49
N GLU A 198 10.61 -1.24 24.18
CA GLU A 198 10.37 -0.04 23.39
C GLU A 198 9.63 -0.35 22.06
N PRO A 199 8.35 -0.79 22.13
CA PRO A 199 7.61 -1.22 20.94
C PRO A 199 7.31 -0.07 19.96
N GLY A 200 7.07 1.15 20.47
CA GLY A 200 6.63 2.29 19.64
C GLY A 200 7.52 2.57 18.42
N PRO A 201 8.84 2.78 18.60
CA PRO A 201 9.77 3.02 17.50
C PRO A 201 9.80 1.90 16.45
N VAL A 202 9.83 0.64 16.87
CA VAL A 202 9.95 -0.50 15.93
C VAL A 202 8.68 -0.69 15.10
N PHE A 203 7.49 -0.53 15.70
CA PHE A 203 6.22 -0.54 14.96
C PHE A 203 6.12 0.63 13.98
N THR A 204 6.54 1.82 14.41
CA THR A 204 6.50 3.02 13.56
C THR A 204 7.37 2.85 12.33
N LYS A 205 8.63 2.42 12.52
CA LYS A 205 9.57 2.21 11.42
C LYS A 205 9.07 1.17 10.44
N LEU A 206 8.55 0.04 10.94
CA LEU A 206 8.04 -1.03 10.08
C LEU A 206 6.79 -0.59 9.30
N ASP A 207 5.87 0.16 9.93
CA ASP A 207 4.72 0.73 9.23
C ASP A 207 5.15 1.68 8.11
N GLU A 208 6.10 2.59 8.36
CA GLU A 208 6.64 3.51 7.36
C GLU A 208 7.23 2.76 6.17
N GLN A 209 8.02 1.71 6.43
CA GLN A 209 8.58 0.85 5.39
C GLN A 209 7.48 0.14 4.58
N ILE A 210 6.44 -0.41 5.23
CA ILE A 210 5.33 -1.06 4.52
C ILE A 210 4.58 -0.05 3.65
N ARG A 211 4.34 1.17 4.14
CA ARG A 211 3.69 2.23 3.35
C ARG A 211 4.51 2.60 2.12
N GLN A 212 5.81 2.82 2.29
CA GLN A 212 6.71 3.09 1.18
C GLN A 212 6.70 1.94 0.17
N LEU A 213 6.77 0.69 0.63
CA LEU A 213 6.69 -0.48 -0.23
C LEU A 213 5.38 -0.49 -1.02
N LEU A 214 4.22 -0.35 -0.35
CA LEU A 214 2.89 -0.29 -1.00
C LEU A 214 2.72 0.88 -1.98
N GLU A 215 3.48 1.97 -1.82
CA GLU A 215 3.52 3.09 -2.78
C GLU A 215 4.41 2.77 -3.99
N THR A 216 5.57 2.17 -3.76
CA THR A 216 6.54 1.84 -4.82
C THR A 216 6.11 0.71 -5.75
N VAL A 217 5.20 -0.19 -5.33
CA VAL A 217 4.75 -1.32 -6.18
C VAL A 217 3.71 -0.94 -7.25
N VAL A 218 3.59 0.33 -7.64
CA VAL A 218 2.77 0.71 -8.81
C VAL A 218 3.55 1.77 -9.59
N PRO A 219 4.04 1.45 -10.81
CA PRO A 219 3.26 1.89 -11.97
C PRO A 219 3.45 1.04 -13.24
N VAL A 220 2.33 0.59 -13.81
CA VAL A 220 2.18 0.66 -15.27
C VAL A 220 0.81 1.25 -15.56
N HIS A 221 0.74 2.57 -15.65
CA HIS A 221 -0.46 3.27 -16.10
C HIS A 221 -0.53 3.23 -17.62
N HIS A 222 -0.59 2.05 -18.21
CA HIS A 222 -0.98 1.97 -19.61
C HIS A 222 -2.49 1.82 -19.72
N VAL A 223 -3.08 2.46 -20.72
CA VAL A 223 -4.47 2.24 -21.12
C VAL A 223 -4.47 1.70 -22.53
N THR A 224 -5.07 0.54 -22.75
CA THR A 224 -5.27 0.01 -24.10
C THR A 224 -6.70 0.30 -24.56
N LEU A 225 -6.84 1.12 -25.60
CA LEU A 225 -8.10 1.43 -26.25
C LEU A 225 -8.21 0.63 -27.55
N PRO A 226 -9.27 -0.18 -27.76
CA PRO A 226 -9.48 -0.82 -29.06
C PRO A 226 -9.86 0.25 -30.10
N LEU A 227 -9.31 0.15 -31.30
CA LEU A 227 -9.82 0.92 -32.44
C LEU A 227 -10.88 0.10 -33.15
N ARG A 228 -12.12 0.60 -33.18
CA ARG A 228 -13.26 -0.07 -33.79
C ARG A 228 -13.44 0.40 -35.24
N PRO A 229 -13.86 -0.47 -36.17
CA PRO A 229 -14.20 -0.05 -37.52
C PRO A 229 -15.35 0.95 -37.50
N THR A 230 -15.20 2.09 -38.18
CA THR A 230 -16.25 3.14 -38.26
C THR A 230 -16.85 3.27 -39.66
N GLY A 231 -16.42 2.44 -40.61
CA GLY A 231 -16.87 2.42 -42.00
C GLY A 231 -15.73 2.65 -42.99
N GLY A 232 -15.82 2.01 -44.16
CA GLY A 232 -14.73 1.96 -45.13
C GLY A 232 -13.48 1.29 -44.54
N ALA A 233 -12.30 1.82 -44.87
CA ALA A 233 -11.02 1.32 -44.38
C ALA A 233 -10.51 2.09 -43.13
N VAL A 234 -11.42 2.65 -42.32
CA VAL A 234 -11.07 3.49 -41.15
C VAL A 234 -11.46 2.81 -39.84
N HIS A 235 -10.54 2.84 -38.88
CA HIS A 235 -10.73 2.40 -37.50
C HIS A 235 -10.54 3.59 -36.56
N ALA A 236 -11.38 3.73 -35.54
CA ALA A 236 -11.32 4.87 -34.63
C ALA A 236 -11.51 4.47 -33.17
N THR A 237 -11.01 5.31 -32.27
CA THR A 237 -11.27 5.23 -30.84
C THR A 237 -11.47 6.62 -30.25
N ALA A 238 -12.34 6.73 -29.26
CA ALA A 238 -12.57 7.99 -28.55
C ALA A 238 -11.50 8.20 -27.47
N LEU A 239 -11.06 9.46 -27.33
CA LEU A 239 -10.21 9.92 -26.25
C LEU A 239 -11.06 10.75 -25.28
N ASP A 240 -12.03 10.09 -24.67
CA ASP A 240 -13.10 10.68 -23.86
C ASP A 240 -12.61 11.27 -22.54
N ARG A 241 -11.47 10.80 -22.00
CA ARG A 241 -10.88 11.28 -20.74
C ARG A 241 -9.70 12.21 -20.96
N GLU A 242 -9.63 13.26 -20.13
CA GLU A 242 -8.55 14.26 -20.18
C GLU A 242 -7.17 13.64 -19.94
N GLU A 243 -7.09 12.61 -19.10
CA GLU A 243 -5.85 11.88 -18.80
C GLU A 243 -5.25 11.21 -20.04
N TYR A 244 -6.06 10.74 -20.99
CA TYR A 244 -5.59 10.09 -22.21
C TYR A 244 -4.82 11.06 -23.10
N LEU A 245 -5.26 12.32 -23.15
CA LEU A 245 -4.59 13.39 -23.88
C LEU A 245 -3.28 13.83 -23.21
N ARG A 246 -3.11 13.52 -21.92
CA ARG A 246 -1.87 13.77 -21.16
C ARG A 246 -0.87 12.62 -21.26
N ALA A 247 -1.21 11.50 -21.93
CA ALA A 247 -0.33 10.35 -22.10
C ALA A 247 1.06 10.77 -22.60
N THR A 248 2.12 10.29 -21.93
CA THR A 248 3.53 10.58 -22.23
C THR A 248 4.02 9.85 -23.48
N GLN A 249 3.42 8.72 -23.84
CA GLN A 249 3.75 7.99 -25.07
C GLN A 249 2.47 7.31 -25.61
N LEU A 250 2.38 7.19 -26.93
CA LEU A 250 1.30 6.46 -27.61
C LEU A 250 1.92 5.41 -28.53
N PHE A 251 1.36 4.21 -28.51
CA PHE A 251 1.75 3.11 -29.37
C PHE A 251 0.53 2.55 -30.10
N LEU A 252 0.66 2.36 -31.41
CA LEU A 252 -0.32 1.65 -32.22
C LEU A 252 0.10 0.19 -32.32
N GLY A 253 -0.70 -0.72 -31.77
CA GLY A 253 -0.54 -2.16 -31.92
C GLY A 253 -1.32 -2.68 -33.12
N LEU A 254 -0.63 -3.20 -34.12
CA LEU A 254 -1.19 -3.79 -35.34
C LEU A 254 -1.03 -5.31 -35.32
N LEU A 255 -2.13 -6.02 -35.50
CA LEU A 255 -2.15 -7.45 -35.85
C LEU A 255 -2.78 -7.57 -37.23
N CYS A 256 -2.10 -8.20 -38.18
CA CYS A 256 -2.65 -8.50 -39.50
C CYS A 256 -1.96 -9.74 -40.10
N SER A 257 -2.63 -10.38 -41.04
CA SER A 257 -2.07 -11.52 -41.79
C SER A 257 -1.01 -11.05 -42.78
N GLY A 258 0.11 -11.77 -42.90
CA GLY A 258 1.13 -11.51 -43.92
C GLY A 258 2.57 -11.70 -43.44
N ASP A 259 3.51 -11.39 -44.34
CA ASP A 259 4.94 -11.39 -44.04
C ASP A 259 5.30 -10.21 -43.11
N VAL A 260 5.94 -10.54 -41.97
CA VAL A 260 6.32 -9.57 -40.94
C VAL A 260 7.22 -8.48 -41.51
N GLY A 261 8.22 -8.83 -42.32
CA GLY A 261 9.15 -7.84 -42.89
C GLY A 261 8.44 -6.81 -43.77
N THR A 262 7.42 -7.24 -44.49
CA THR A 262 6.57 -6.38 -45.32
C THR A 262 5.65 -5.51 -44.48
N ILE A 263 5.02 -6.05 -43.43
CA ILE A 263 4.17 -5.29 -42.50
C ILE A 263 4.97 -4.16 -41.86
N LEU A 264 6.15 -4.47 -41.31
CA LEU A 264 7.00 -3.50 -40.62
C LEU A 264 7.47 -2.35 -41.53
N ARG A 265 7.76 -2.66 -42.80
CA ARG A 265 8.20 -1.68 -43.80
C ARG A 265 7.05 -0.81 -44.32
N ARG A 266 5.89 -1.42 -44.62
CA ARG A 266 4.78 -0.75 -45.30
C ARG A 266 3.84 -0.02 -44.34
N ALA A 267 3.67 -0.48 -43.10
CA ALA A 267 2.75 0.13 -42.15
C ALA A 267 3.03 1.63 -41.90
N PRO A 268 4.28 2.08 -41.65
CA PRO A 268 4.58 3.50 -41.49
C PRO A 268 4.30 4.35 -42.74
N GLN A 269 4.31 3.75 -43.93
CA GLN A 269 4.14 4.45 -45.21
C GLN A 269 2.66 4.57 -45.60
N LEU A 270 1.90 3.50 -45.34
CA LEU A 270 0.54 3.33 -45.85
C LEU A 270 -0.54 3.66 -44.82
N LEU A 271 -0.29 3.43 -43.52
CA LEU A 271 -1.24 3.81 -42.49
C LEU A 271 -1.26 5.33 -42.35
N LYS A 272 -2.46 5.91 -42.27
CA LYS A 272 -2.66 7.33 -42.00
C LYS A 272 -3.38 7.49 -40.69
N VAL A 273 -2.69 8.07 -39.71
CA VAL A 273 -3.23 8.31 -38.37
C VAL A 273 -3.55 9.81 -38.23
N GLY A 274 -4.70 10.13 -37.66
CA GLY A 274 -5.13 11.50 -37.40
C GLY A 274 -6.49 11.56 -36.73
N ALA A 275 -7.09 12.75 -36.67
CA ALA A 275 -8.46 12.90 -36.18
C ALA A 275 -9.49 12.34 -37.19
N ALA A 276 -10.64 11.87 -36.71
CA ALA A 276 -11.67 11.23 -37.52
C ALA A 276 -12.16 12.09 -38.70
N ASP A 277 -12.25 13.41 -38.50
CA ASP A 277 -12.64 14.39 -39.51
C ASP A 277 -11.52 14.67 -40.55
N ARG A 278 -10.25 14.46 -40.18
CA ARG A 278 -9.10 14.71 -41.06
C ARG A 278 -8.62 13.48 -41.83
N VAL A 279 -8.75 12.28 -41.28
CA VAL A 279 -8.16 11.06 -41.90
C VAL A 279 -8.61 10.86 -43.34
N SER A 280 -9.90 11.07 -43.66
CA SER A 280 -10.37 10.95 -45.05
C SER A 280 -9.77 12.01 -45.98
N HIS A 281 -9.49 13.21 -45.48
CA HIS A 281 -8.83 14.27 -46.24
C HIS A 281 -7.36 13.92 -46.50
N LEU A 282 -6.65 13.42 -45.49
CA LEU A 282 -5.25 12.97 -45.61
C LEU A 282 -5.10 11.92 -46.71
N VAL A 283 -6.02 10.95 -46.75
CA VAL A 283 -6.01 9.89 -47.78
C VAL A 283 -6.27 10.47 -49.18
N ARG A 284 -7.31 11.31 -49.34
CA ARG A 284 -7.67 11.88 -50.65
C ARG A 284 -6.58 12.79 -51.24
N GLN A 285 -5.89 13.54 -50.39
CA GLN A 285 -4.84 14.47 -50.83
C GLN A 285 -3.43 13.88 -50.73
N ALA A 286 -3.30 12.59 -50.42
CA ALA A 286 -2.02 11.92 -50.22
C ALA A 286 -1.08 12.63 -49.21
N LEU A 287 -1.66 13.28 -48.20
CA LEU A 287 -0.91 13.97 -47.16
C LEU A 287 -0.36 12.99 -46.11
N PRO A 288 0.75 13.34 -45.43
CA PRO A 288 1.22 12.58 -44.27
C PRO A 288 0.25 12.73 -43.08
N GLY A 289 0.03 11.64 -42.35
CA GLY A 289 -0.63 11.69 -41.04
C GLY A 289 0.38 11.81 -39.91
N MET A 290 -0.03 11.48 -38.69
CA MET A 290 0.91 11.38 -37.57
C MET A 290 2.02 10.35 -37.88
N PRO A 291 3.30 10.67 -37.63
CA PRO A 291 4.41 9.76 -37.88
C PRO A 291 4.30 8.48 -37.06
N LEU A 292 4.59 7.35 -37.72
CA LEU A 292 4.65 6.03 -37.12
C LEU A 292 6.09 5.51 -37.19
N ARG A 293 6.63 5.04 -36.07
CA ARG A 293 7.95 4.40 -36.01
C ARG A 293 7.85 3.00 -35.40
N HIS A 294 8.30 1.98 -36.11
CA HIS A 294 8.33 0.62 -35.55
C HIS A 294 9.20 0.56 -34.29
N VAL A 295 8.70 -0.13 -33.26
CA VAL A 295 9.40 -0.37 -32.00
C VAL A 295 9.51 -1.88 -31.79
N PRO A 296 10.69 -2.48 -32.07
CA PRO A 296 10.88 -3.93 -31.94
C PRO A 296 10.62 -4.45 -30.52
N GLU A 297 11.10 -3.70 -29.53
CA GLU A 297 10.91 -3.97 -28.11
C GLU A 297 10.24 -2.75 -27.46
N PRO A 298 8.90 -2.76 -27.29
CA PRO A 298 8.20 -1.73 -26.56
C PRO A 298 8.72 -1.62 -25.11
N PRO A 299 8.64 -0.45 -24.47
CA PRO A 299 8.95 -0.32 -23.05
C PRO A 299 8.14 -1.32 -22.20
N GLU A 300 8.67 -1.71 -21.05
CA GLU A 300 8.04 -2.65 -20.11
C GLU A 300 6.59 -2.26 -19.74
N ALA A 301 6.27 -0.97 -19.83
CA ALA A 301 4.94 -0.43 -19.60
C ALA A 301 3.89 -0.83 -20.66
N VAL A 302 4.28 -1.33 -21.83
CA VAL A 302 3.37 -1.71 -22.92
C VAL A 302 3.08 -3.22 -22.84
N PRO A 303 1.80 -3.66 -22.78
CA PRO A 303 1.46 -5.08 -22.68
C PRO A 303 1.65 -5.75 -24.05
N VAL A 304 2.83 -6.30 -24.31
CA VAL A 304 3.13 -6.99 -25.56
C VAL A 304 2.23 -8.22 -25.71
N ARG A 305 1.45 -8.29 -26.80
CA ARG A 305 0.62 -9.45 -27.16
C ARG A 305 1.24 -10.21 -28.33
N THR A 306 1.14 -11.53 -28.28
CA THR A 306 1.64 -12.42 -29.34
C THR A 306 1.08 -12.03 -30.72
N GLY A 307 1.97 -11.92 -31.71
CA GLY A 307 1.62 -11.59 -33.09
C GLY A 307 1.32 -10.11 -33.38
N ARG A 308 1.31 -9.23 -32.36
CA ARG A 308 1.15 -7.78 -32.58
C ARG A 308 2.51 -7.12 -32.79
N HIS A 309 2.53 -6.17 -33.73
CA HIS A 309 3.65 -5.26 -33.97
C HIS A 309 3.29 -3.87 -33.48
N TYR A 310 4.22 -3.23 -32.77
CA TYR A 310 3.98 -1.94 -32.12
C TYR A 310 4.72 -0.81 -32.84
N PHE A 311 4.01 0.29 -33.04
CA PHE A 311 4.53 1.50 -33.67
C PHE A 311 4.34 2.69 -32.73
N ALA A 312 5.41 3.38 -32.38
CA ALA A 312 5.33 4.63 -31.62
C ALA A 312 4.72 5.73 -32.50
N LEU A 313 3.79 6.48 -31.92
CA LEU A 313 3.18 7.66 -32.51
C LEU A 313 3.86 8.92 -31.97
N GLU A 314 4.27 9.81 -32.86
CA GLU A 314 4.88 11.08 -32.45
C GLU A 314 3.81 12.13 -32.08
N ARG A 315 3.93 12.70 -30.87
CA ARG A 315 2.97 13.65 -30.28
C ARG A 315 3.25 15.11 -30.66
N GLY A 316 3.48 15.38 -31.95
CA GLY A 316 3.83 16.70 -32.43
C GLY A 316 3.15 17.06 -33.75
N GLY A 317 3.11 18.35 -34.03
CA GLY A 317 2.57 18.89 -35.28
C GLY A 317 1.05 18.99 -35.32
N GLU A 318 0.56 19.50 -36.45
CA GLU A 318 -0.83 19.90 -36.65
C GLU A 318 -1.84 18.75 -36.47
N GLU A 319 -1.45 17.53 -36.88
CA GLU A 319 -2.32 16.35 -36.78
C GLU A 319 -2.57 15.92 -35.33
N TRP A 320 -1.56 16.01 -34.46
CA TRP A 320 -1.76 15.72 -33.03
C TRP A 320 -2.65 16.78 -32.37
N ASP A 321 -2.48 18.05 -32.73
CA ASP A 321 -3.34 19.12 -32.22
C ASP A 321 -4.80 18.94 -32.67
N ALA A 322 -5.01 18.45 -33.90
CA ALA A 322 -6.34 18.08 -34.37
C ALA A 322 -6.94 16.93 -33.56
N VAL A 323 -6.18 15.87 -33.28
CA VAL A 323 -6.60 14.75 -32.41
C VAL A 323 -6.98 15.25 -31.01
N ARG A 324 -6.19 16.14 -30.42
CA ARG A 324 -6.49 16.73 -29.11
C ARG A 324 -7.78 17.54 -29.11
N ARG A 325 -8.00 18.38 -30.13
CA ARG A 325 -9.23 19.17 -30.27
C ARG A 325 -10.46 18.29 -30.49
N ALA A 326 -10.34 17.28 -31.35
CA ALA A 326 -11.44 16.39 -31.72
C ALA A 326 -11.72 15.29 -30.68
N ARG A 327 -10.81 15.08 -29.72
CA ARG A 327 -10.87 14.04 -28.67
C ARG A 327 -11.11 12.63 -29.23
N ASN A 328 -10.51 12.33 -30.37
CA ASN A 328 -10.57 11.00 -31.00
C ASN A 328 -9.31 10.75 -31.84
N LEU A 329 -8.98 9.47 -32.02
CA LEU A 329 -7.89 9.05 -32.89
C LEU A 329 -8.42 8.01 -33.87
N SER A 330 -8.12 8.23 -35.15
CA SER A 330 -8.53 7.40 -36.26
C SER A 330 -7.32 6.97 -37.09
N VAL A 331 -7.42 5.77 -37.66
CA VAL A 331 -6.39 5.15 -38.49
C VAL A 331 -7.04 4.62 -39.75
N TYR A 332 -6.59 5.13 -40.90
CA TYR A 332 -6.89 4.51 -42.18
C TYR A 332 -5.94 3.33 -42.42
N VAL A 333 -6.53 2.19 -42.78
CA VAL A 333 -5.85 0.93 -43.04
C VAL A 333 -6.19 0.50 -44.47
N PRO A 334 -5.24 0.56 -45.42
CA PRO A 334 -5.47 0.07 -46.77
C PRO A 334 -5.67 -1.45 -46.82
N SER A 335 -6.28 -1.94 -47.90
CA SER A 335 -6.61 -3.35 -48.12
C SER A 335 -5.42 -4.30 -48.14
N ASP A 336 -4.20 -3.78 -48.30
CA ASP A 336 -2.94 -4.53 -48.16
C ASP A 336 -2.78 -5.20 -46.79
N PHE A 337 -3.43 -4.69 -45.75
CA PHE A 337 -3.42 -5.26 -44.39
C PHE A 337 -4.71 -6.04 -44.15
N GLN A 338 -4.74 -7.31 -44.53
CA GLN A 338 -5.89 -8.19 -44.33
C GLN A 338 -6.10 -8.52 -42.85
N ASP A 339 -7.36 -8.61 -42.44
CA ASP A 339 -7.79 -8.93 -41.07
C ASP A 339 -7.13 -8.03 -40.00
N ALA A 340 -6.89 -6.77 -40.34
CA ALA A 340 -6.20 -5.84 -39.46
C ALA A 340 -6.99 -5.58 -38.18
N SER A 341 -6.37 -5.90 -37.04
CA SER A 341 -6.87 -5.58 -35.71
C SER A 341 -5.94 -4.56 -35.05
N LEU A 342 -6.50 -3.42 -34.67
CA LEU A 342 -5.75 -2.28 -34.13
C LEU A 342 -6.09 -2.00 -32.67
N GLU A 343 -5.07 -1.64 -31.90
CA GLU A 343 -5.21 -1.12 -30.54
C GLU A 343 -4.31 0.09 -30.32
N LEU A 344 -4.76 1.04 -29.52
CA LEU A 344 -3.99 2.19 -29.08
C LEU A 344 -3.57 1.94 -27.64
N VAL A 345 -2.27 1.89 -27.37
CA VAL A 345 -1.73 1.83 -26.02
C VAL A 345 -1.21 3.22 -25.63
N LEU A 346 -1.75 3.75 -24.55
CA LEU A 346 -1.37 5.04 -23.97
C LEU A 346 -0.54 4.78 -22.73
N ILE A 347 0.66 5.36 -22.61
CA ILE A 347 1.37 5.41 -21.33
C ILE A 347 0.99 6.72 -20.65
N LEU A 348 0.30 6.65 -19.52
CA LEU A 348 -0.12 7.83 -18.77
C LEU A 348 1.05 8.37 -17.94
N PRO A 349 1.11 9.69 -17.71
CA PRO A 349 2.10 10.29 -16.82
C PRO A 349 1.93 9.73 -15.40
N GLU A 350 3.04 9.59 -14.69
CA GLU A 350 3.01 9.35 -13.25
C GLU A 350 2.20 10.47 -12.58
N ALA A 351 1.32 10.11 -11.66
CA ALA A 351 0.58 11.11 -10.90
C ALA A 351 1.58 11.98 -10.13
N ILE A 352 1.70 13.25 -10.52
CA ILE A 352 2.47 14.23 -9.76
C ILE A 352 1.77 14.36 -8.40
N GLN A 353 2.33 13.73 -7.37
CA GLN A 353 1.94 14.00 -6.00
C GLN A 353 2.32 15.44 -5.71
N SER A 354 1.31 16.31 -5.56
CA SER A 354 1.51 17.65 -5.00
C SER A 354 2.14 17.49 -3.63
N ARG A 355 3.36 18.03 -3.48
CA ARG A 355 4.07 18.11 -2.20
C ARG A 355 3.31 18.93 -1.17
#